data_AF-A0A7C3EUJ1-F1
#
_entry.id   AF-A0A7C3EUJ1-F1
#
_cell.length_a   1.000
_cell.length_b   1.000
_cell.length_c   1.000
_cell.angle_alpha   90.00
_cell.angle_beta   90.00
_cell.angle_gamma   90.00
#
_symmetry.space_group_name_H-M   'P 1'
#
loop_
_entity.id
_entity.type
_entity.pdbx_description
1 polymer ?
#
loop_
_entity_poly.entity_id
_entity_poly.type
_entity_poly.pdbx_seq_one_letter_code
_entity_poly.pdbx_strand_id
1 'polypeptide(L)'
;MNRRAFLKGSGVAAAAAMAAPHMTLGQENAPVKPNVLLILTDDQCYGDLGCHGNHKLKTPNLDRLAAESVEFTHFYACPVCAPTRASLMTGRYNYRTGAIDTYLGRAMMHSDEVTLAEFLAAAGYRTGIFGKWHLGDNYPLRPIDQGFHEALVHKGGGLCQPSDFPGSPGYFDPILEHNGKPVQTKGYCTDVYTDAALEFIEANNGKPWFCYHATNAPHTPLQVDDKYVEPYRKLGLGENTAKVYGMVANIDENVGRLLAKLDELKLAENTIVIFLTDNGPCGSQCDPGQPIRFNAGLRDQKGTVYDGGIRVPFFLRWPARFKGDRKIETIAAHIDVLPTLLAACGLTPPPDLKLDGLSLLPLLAGDKAPWPDRTLYTQWHRGDEPLLYRSCMARTQRWKLVNGKELYDMAADPGEKNDVAAKNPEVVARMRKGYEEWFKDVSATRGFDPPRIVLGAPEENPSLLTRQDWRGPRAGWSPESLGHWEVSVARAGKYRLRLLFAPTAGEASVQCGIGAARVTAIVPKGAREATLEDMALEPGDARLDAWVQTAEAIVGVHYVEVKRLE
;
A
#
# COMPACT_ATOMS: atom_id res chain seq x y z
N MET A 1 -13.17 -13.62 -11.78
CA MET A 1 -12.75 -12.86 -12.98
C MET A 1 -11.33 -12.35 -12.76
N ASN A 2 -10.47 -12.36 -13.79
CA ASN A 2 -9.12 -11.76 -13.71
C ASN A 2 -9.05 -10.46 -14.53
N ARG A 3 -8.02 -9.66 -14.33
CA ARG A 3 -7.83 -8.36 -14.99
C ARG A 3 -7.95 -8.40 -16.51
N ARG A 4 -7.42 -9.44 -17.15
CA ARG A 4 -7.53 -9.60 -18.61
C ARG A 4 -8.98 -9.72 -19.07
N ALA A 5 -9.82 -10.41 -18.32
CA ALA A 5 -11.26 -10.48 -18.60
C ALA A 5 -11.96 -9.14 -18.32
N PHE A 6 -11.58 -8.44 -17.25
CA PHE A 6 -12.10 -7.10 -16.93
C PHE A 6 -11.82 -6.09 -18.06
N LEU A 7 -10.56 -5.97 -18.49
CA LEU A 7 -10.17 -5.04 -19.56
C LEU A 7 -10.84 -5.36 -20.91
N LYS A 8 -11.14 -6.63 -21.20
CA LYS A 8 -11.91 -7.01 -22.39
C LYS A 8 -13.39 -6.63 -22.29
N GLY A 9 -13.98 -6.74 -21.09
CA GLY A 9 -15.38 -6.39 -20.85
C GLY A 9 -15.64 -4.89 -20.75
N SER A 10 -14.70 -4.14 -20.18
CA SER A 10 -14.79 -2.68 -20.07
C SER A 10 -14.68 -1.97 -21.42
N GLY A 11 -14.09 -2.61 -22.43
CA GLY A 11 -14.05 -2.12 -23.81
C GLY A 11 -15.38 -2.16 -24.57
N VAL A 12 -16.46 -2.74 -24.03
CA VAL A 12 -17.75 -2.96 -24.76
C VAL A 12 -18.98 -2.39 -24.03
N ALA A 13 -18.86 -1.82 -22.83
CA ALA A 13 -20.01 -1.28 -22.10
C ALA A 13 -20.32 0.20 -22.45
N ALA A 14 -20.49 0.51 -23.74
CA ALA A 14 -21.32 1.65 -24.14
C ALA A 14 -22.74 1.10 -24.35
N ALA A 15 -23.65 1.41 -23.42
CA ALA A 15 -25.02 0.93 -23.45
C ALA A 15 -25.68 1.18 -24.82
N ALA A 16 -26.11 0.11 -25.48
CA ALA A 16 -27.00 0.20 -26.64
C ALA A 16 -28.37 0.69 -26.16
N ALA A 17 -28.60 1.99 -26.22
CA ALA A 17 -29.92 2.57 -26.06
C ALA A 17 -30.73 2.26 -27.33
N MET A 18 -31.68 1.33 -27.25
CA MET A 18 -32.67 1.13 -28.30
C MET A 18 -33.53 2.39 -28.42
N ALA A 19 -33.56 2.96 -29.63
CA ALA A 19 -34.32 4.14 -29.96
C ALA A 19 -35.84 3.88 -29.83
N ALA A 20 -36.50 4.64 -28.95
CA ALA A 20 -37.93 4.87 -28.95
C ALA A 20 -38.19 6.38 -29.20
N PRO A 21 -39.29 6.76 -29.86
CA PRO A 21 -39.44 8.10 -30.41
C PRO A 21 -39.67 9.16 -29.32
N HIS A 22 -39.12 10.33 -29.58
CA HIS A 22 -39.05 11.51 -28.73
C HIS A 22 -40.37 11.89 -28.04
N MET A 23 -40.39 11.80 -26.71
CA MET A 23 -41.05 12.78 -25.86
C MET A 23 -39.94 13.60 -25.18
N THR A 24 -39.95 14.91 -25.39
CA THR A 24 -39.12 15.89 -24.70
C THR A 24 -39.51 15.95 -23.22
N LEU A 25 -39.03 14.98 -22.46
CA LEU A 25 -38.87 15.08 -21.01
C LEU A 25 -37.52 15.76 -20.75
N GLY A 26 -37.50 16.74 -19.84
CA GLY A 26 -36.34 17.57 -19.56
C GLY A 26 -35.07 16.75 -19.36
N GLN A 27 -33.93 17.32 -19.77
CA GLN A 27 -32.62 16.80 -19.39
C GLN A 27 -32.55 16.72 -17.87
N GLU A 28 -32.88 15.57 -17.29
CA GLU A 28 -32.36 15.20 -15.98
C GLU A 28 -30.85 15.17 -16.16
N ASN A 29 -30.16 16.17 -15.59
CA ASN A 29 -28.71 16.14 -15.48
C ASN A 29 -28.33 14.79 -14.88
N ALA A 30 -27.57 13.98 -15.63
CA ALA A 30 -27.03 12.74 -15.12
C ALA A 30 -26.37 13.03 -13.75
N PRO A 31 -26.57 12.18 -12.72
CA PRO A 31 -26.04 12.45 -11.39
C PRO A 31 -24.55 12.77 -11.46
N VAL A 32 -24.14 13.92 -10.92
CA VAL A 32 -22.74 14.35 -10.94
C VAL A 32 -21.92 13.37 -10.13
N LYS A 33 -21.09 12.58 -10.82
CA LYS A 33 -20.18 11.61 -10.19
C LYS A 33 -19.27 12.33 -9.18
N PRO A 34 -19.12 11.82 -7.94
CA PRO A 34 -18.26 12.45 -6.94
C PRO A 34 -16.79 12.30 -7.32
N ASN A 35 -15.96 13.26 -6.92
CA ASN A 35 -14.51 13.06 -6.87
C ASN A 35 -14.15 12.18 -5.66
N VAL A 36 -12.98 11.55 -5.70
CA VAL A 36 -12.48 10.72 -4.61
C VAL A 36 -11.06 11.13 -4.25
N LEU A 37 -10.87 11.64 -3.03
CA LEU A 37 -9.57 11.88 -2.41
C LEU A 37 -9.35 10.85 -1.30
N LEU A 38 -8.44 9.92 -1.53
CA LEU A 38 -8.05 8.90 -0.55
C LEU A 38 -6.67 9.23 0.00
N ILE A 39 -6.61 9.60 1.27
CA ILE A 39 -5.39 9.98 1.99
C ILE A 39 -4.97 8.80 2.87
N LEU A 40 -3.78 8.26 2.63
CA LEU A 40 -3.19 7.17 3.40
C LEU A 40 -1.80 7.58 3.92
N THR A 41 -1.58 7.46 5.23
CA THR A 41 -0.26 7.66 5.83
C THR A 41 0.37 6.33 6.26
N ASP A 42 1.68 6.33 6.51
CA ASP A 42 2.50 5.12 6.71
C ASP A 42 3.06 5.08 8.14
N ASP A 43 2.71 4.04 8.91
CA ASP A 43 3.07 3.87 10.32
C ASP A 43 2.57 4.96 11.29
N GLN A 44 1.62 5.80 10.90
CA GLN A 44 0.91 6.68 11.83
C GLN A 44 -0.09 5.85 12.65
N CYS A 45 -0.01 5.92 13.98
CA CYS A 45 -0.89 5.11 14.83
C CYS A 45 -2.24 5.77 15.09
N TYR A 46 -3.18 4.97 15.61
CA TYR A 46 -4.49 5.46 16.06
C TYR A 46 -4.36 6.60 17.08
N GLY A 47 -3.35 6.57 17.95
CA GLY A 47 -3.09 7.63 18.93
C GLY A 47 -2.28 8.83 18.40
N ASP A 48 -1.77 8.81 17.17
CA ASP A 48 -1.05 9.95 16.59
C ASP A 48 -2.02 11.01 16.03
N LEU A 49 -3.07 11.33 16.79
CA LEU A 49 -4.11 12.32 16.48
C LEU A 49 -4.63 13.01 17.75
N GLY A 50 -4.85 14.33 17.67
CA GLY A 50 -5.44 15.12 18.76
C GLY A 50 -6.84 14.65 19.14
N CYS A 51 -7.70 14.43 18.14
CA CYS A 51 -9.07 13.92 18.29
C CYS A 51 -9.17 12.52 18.93
N HIS A 52 -8.07 11.76 18.97
CA HIS A 52 -7.99 10.45 19.64
C HIS A 52 -7.32 10.52 21.03
N GLY A 53 -7.23 11.72 21.62
CA GLY A 53 -6.78 11.93 22.99
C GLY A 53 -5.31 12.27 23.16
N ASN A 54 -4.57 12.50 22.07
CA ASN A 54 -3.17 12.92 22.15
C ASN A 54 -3.05 14.43 22.37
N HIS A 55 -3.01 14.87 23.62
CA HIS A 55 -2.96 16.31 23.94
C HIS A 55 -1.63 17.00 23.58
N LYS A 56 -0.55 16.22 23.37
CA LYS A 56 0.80 16.72 23.10
C LYS A 56 1.00 17.01 21.61
N LEU A 57 0.53 16.12 20.75
CA LEU A 57 0.55 16.29 19.30
C LEU A 57 -0.54 17.29 18.86
N LYS A 58 -0.23 18.15 17.88
CA LYS A 58 -1.20 19.10 17.32
C LYS A 58 -1.50 18.73 15.87
N THR A 59 -2.76 18.37 15.61
CA THR A 59 -3.26 17.98 14.29
C THR A 59 -4.57 18.71 13.96
N PRO A 60 -4.59 20.06 13.93
CA PRO A 60 -5.84 20.82 13.80
C PRO A 60 -6.62 20.53 12.50
N ASN A 61 -5.95 20.22 11.38
CA ASN A 61 -6.63 19.95 10.12
C ASN A 61 -7.23 18.54 10.08
N LEU A 62 -6.54 17.55 10.63
CA LEU A 62 -7.06 16.18 10.79
C LEU A 62 -8.16 16.13 11.86
N ASP A 63 -8.04 16.90 12.94
CA ASP A 63 -9.08 17.02 13.96
C ASP A 63 -10.34 17.69 13.38
N ARG A 64 -10.17 18.71 12.53
CA ARG A 64 -11.27 19.29 11.74
C ARG A 64 -11.87 18.28 10.78
N LEU A 65 -11.04 17.54 10.04
CA LEU A 65 -11.52 16.50 9.12
C LEU A 65 -12.33 15.44 9.87
N ALA A 66 -11.87 15.00 11.04
CA ALA A 66 -12.60 14.05 11.89
C ALA A 66 -13.97 14.60 12.30
N ALA A 67 -14.04 15.86 12.76
CA ALA A 67 -15.29 16.52 13.13
C ALA A 67 -16.25 16.72 11.95
N GLU A 68 -15.75 16.88 10.73
CA GLU A 68 -16.55 16.99 9.51
C GLU A 68 -16.92 15.61 8.91
N SER A 69 -16.40 14.51 9.45
CA SER A 69 -16.52 13.17 8.88
C SER A 69 -17.49 12.27 9.66
N VAL A 70 -17.85 11.16 9.03
CA VAL A 70 -18.28 9.96 9.73
C VAL A 70 -17.03 9.15 10.07
N GLU A 71 -16.78 8.90 11.35
CA GLU A 71 -15.67 8.08 11.84
C GLU A 71 -16.13 6.63 12.07
N PHE A 72 -15.38 5.67 11.57
CA PHE A 72 -15.50 4.27 12.01
C PHE A 72 -14.50 4.04 13.14
N THR A 73 -15.00 3.94 14.37
CA THR A 73 -14.12 3.86 15.55
C THR A 73 -13.40 2.51 15.62
N HIS A 74 -13.98 1.45 15.05
CA HIS A 74 -13.39 0.10 14.98
C HIS A 74 -13.07 -0.30 13.54
N PHE A 75 -12.13 0.43 12.92
CA PHE A 75 -11.64 0.15 11.58
C PHE A 75 -10.29 -0.57 11.59
N TYR A 76 -10.17 -1.65 10.80
CA TYR A 76 -9.02 -2.54 10.84
C TYR A 76 -8.23 -2.60 9.53
N ALA A 77 -6.90 -2.52 9.65
CA ALA A 77 -5.89 -2.74 8.63
C ALA A 77 -5.16 -4.08 8.83
N CYS A 78 -4.22 -4.42 7.93
CA CYS A 78 -3.25 -5.49 8.21
C CYS A 78 -2.16 -4.99 9.18
N PRO A 79 -1.39 -5.89 9.84
CA PRO A 79 -0.31 -5.50 10.75
C PRO A 79 0.85 -4.74 10.11
N VAL A 80 0.92 -4.68 8.77
CA VAL A 80 2.00 -4.06 7.98
C VAL A 80 1.47 -3.50 6.65
N CYS A 81 2.28 -2.61 6.05
CA CYS A 81 1.91 -1.72 4.96
C CYS A 81 1.47 -2.40 3.65
N ALA A 82 2.32 -3.19 2.99
CA ALA A 82 2.01 -3.76 1.66
C ALA A 82 0.74 -4.65 1.64
N PRO A 83 0.52 -5.57 2.59
CA PRO A 83 -0.75 -6.29 2.74
C PRO A 83 -1.98 -5.40 2.86
N THR A 84 -1.92 -4.30 3.63
CA THR A 84 -3.01 -3.33 3.72
C THR A 84 -3.25 -2.64 2.39
N ARG A 85 -2.19 -2.16 1.72
CA ARG A 85 -2.28 -1.43 0.45
C ARG A 85 -2.88 -2.29 -0.66
N ALA A 86 -2.45 -3.55 -0.78
CA ALA A 86 -2.99 -4.49 -1.77
C ALA A 86 -4.49 -4.75 -1.52
N SER A 87 -4.85 -4.98 -0.27
CA SER A 87 -6.23 -5.27 0.13
C SER A 87 -7.14 -4.05 -0.02
N LEU A 88 -6.63 -2.84 0.25
CA LEU A 88 -7.32 -1.57 0.05
C LEU A 88 -7.63 -1.32 -1.43
N MET A 89 -6.66 -1.60 -2.31
CA MET A 89 -6.79 -1.39 -3.75
C MET A 89 -7.66 -2.45 -4.43
N THR A 90 -7.85 -3.63 -3.84
CA THR A 90 -8.54 -4.77 -4.49
C THR A 90 -9.83 -5.21 -3.81
N GLY A 91 -10.09 -4.75 -2.58
CA GLY A 91 -11.21 -5.19 -1.76
C GLY A 91 -11.16 -6.68 -1.38
N ARG A 92 -9.96 -7.27 -1.46
CA ARG A 92 -9.69 -8.70 -1.27
C ARG A 92 -8.61 -8.88 -0.22
N TYR A 93 -8.61 -10.00 0.49
CA TYR A 93 -7.57 -10.30 1.47
C TYR A 93 -6.20 -10.45 0.82
N ASN A 94 -5.18 -9.94 1.50
CA ASN A 94 -3.79 -9.87 1.03
C ASN A 94 -3.24 -11.20 0.49
N TYR A 95 -3.57 -12.34 1.10
CA TYR A 95 -3.15 -13.67 0.62
C TYR A 95 -3.71 -14.06 -0.75
N ARG A 96 -4.84 -13.47 -1.19
CA ARG A 96 -5.33 -13.65 -2.56
C ARG A 96 -4.54 -12.84 -3.57
N THR A 97 -4.03 -11.68 -3.14
CA THR A 97 -3.36 -10.69 -3.98
C THR A 97 -1.89 -10.99 -4.25
N GLY A 98 -1.25 -11.86 -3.45
CA GLY A 98 0.19 -12.13 -3.52
C GLY A 98 1.07 -11.23 -2.65
N ALA A 99 0.54 -10.10 -2.17
CA ALA A 99 1.24 -9.23 -1.23
C ALA A 99 1.13 -9.79 0.21
N ILE A 100 2.16 -10.50 0.65
CA ILE A 100 2.16 -11.25 1.92
C ILE A 100 3.11 -10.68 2.97
N ASP A 101 4.07 -9.84 2.58
CA ASP A 101 5.02 -9.16 3.49
C ASP A 101 5.54 -7.86 2.84
N THR A 102 6.51 -7.16 3.42
CA THR A 102 6.89 -5.79 3.02
C THR A 102 8.14 -5.68 2.15
N TYR A 103 8.84 -6.79 1.89
CA TYR A 103 10.14 -6.81 1.22
C TYR A 103 10.49 -8.21 0.70
N LEU A 104 11.64 -8.37 0.05
CA LEU A 104 12.12 -9.60 -0.57
C LEU A 104 11.08 -10.21 -1.54
N GLY A 105 10.51 -9.35 -2.39
CA GLY A 105 9.54 -9.72 -3.42
C GLY A 105 8.17 -10.13 -2.88
N ARG A 106 7.90 -9.95 -1.59
CA ARG A 106 6.63 -10.33 -0.94
C ARG A 106 5.65 -9.17 -0.84
N ALA A 107 6.08 -7.96 -1.19
CA ALA A 107 5.23 -6.78 -1.29
C ALA A 107 4.50 -6.69 -2.64
N MET A 108 4.99 -7.41 -3.65
CA MET A 108 4.43 -7.38 -4.99
C MET A 108 2.99 -7.93 -5.00
N MET A 109 2.10 -7.23 -5.69
CA MET A 109 0.75 -7.69 -5.98
C MET A 109 0.71 -8.40 -7.33
N HIS A 110 -0.09 -9.45 -7.47
CA HIS A 110 -0.32 -10.10 -8.76
C HIS A 110 -0.99 -9.13 -9.73
N SER A 111 -0.43 -9.07 -10.94
CA SER A 111 -0.84 -8.13 -11.98
C SER A 111 -2.21 -8.40 -12.58
N ASP A 112 -2.85 -9.52 -12.23
CA ASP A 112 -4.17 -9.91 -12.70
C ASP A 112 -5.29 -9.64 -11.68
N GLU A 113 -4.96 -9.06 -10.52
CA GLU A 113 -5.93 -8.38 -9.66
C GLU A 113 -6.44 -7.11 -10.37
N VAL A 114 -7.64 -6.64 -10.01
CA VAL A 114 -8.22 -5.42 -10.58
C VAL A 114 -8.27 -4.36 -9.49
N THR A 115 -7.60 -3.24 -9.70
CA THR A 115 -7.51 -2.20 -8.68
C THR A 115 -8.71 -1.25 -8.72
N LEU A 116 -8.94 -0.54 -7.61
CA LEU A 116 -9.87 0.58 -7.53
C LEU A 116 -9.59 1.64 -8.62
N ALA A 117 -8.31 1.92 -8.90
CA ALA A 117 -7.92 2.86 -9.94
C ALA A 117 -8.37 2.37 -11.32
N GLU A 118 -8.26 1.08 -11.61
CA GLU A 118 -8.72 0.51 -12.88
C GLU A 118 -10.24 0.55 -13.04
N PHE A 119 -10.98 0.27 -11.97
CA PHE A 119 -12.43 0.42 -11.96
C PHE A 119 -12.86 1.85 -12.26
N LEU A 120 -12.25 2.83 -11.58
CA LEU A 120 -12.58 4.24 -11.75
C LEU A 120 -12.13 4.76 -13.12
N ALA A 121 -10.94 4.39 -13.58
CA ALA A 121 -10.43 4.72 -14.92
C ALA A 121 -11.37 4.21 -16.02
N ALA A 122 -11.81 2.95 -15.93
CA ALA A 122 -12.79 2.37 -16.86
C ALA A 122 -14.15 3.11 -16.81
N ALA A 123 -14.49 3.73 -15.69
CA ALA A 123 -15.69 4.55 -15.52
C ALA A 123 -15.53 6.02 -15.95
N GLY A 124 -14.38 6.37 -16.54
CA GLY A 124 -14.08 7.71 -17.06
C GLY A 124 -13.47 8.68 -16.04
N TYR A 125 -12.99 8.19 -14.89
CA TYR A 125 -12.25 9.03 -13.95
C TYR A 125 -10.82 9.26 -14.44
N ARG A 126 -10.28 10.47 -14.21
CA ARG A 126 -8.83 10.64 -14.16
C ARG A 126 -8.33 10.07 -12.84
N THR A 127 -7.24 9.31 -12.86
CA THR A 127 -6.68 8.64 -11.68
C THR A 127 -5.24 9.09 -11.46
N GLY A 128 -4.90 9.44 -10.22
CA GLY A 128 -3.59 9.94 -9.81
C GLY A 128 -3.12 9.31 -8.50
N ILE A 129 -1.84 8.96 -8.40
CA ILE A 129 -1.20 8.52 -7.15
C ILE A 129 0.03 9.38 -6.84
N PHE A 130 0.16 9.78 -5.58
CA PHE A 130 1.25 10.63 -5.12
C PHE A 130 1.79 10.07 -3.80
N GLY A 131 3.01 9.53 -3.81
CA GLY A 131 3.67 8.94 -2.63
C GLY A 131 4.09 7.47 -2.78
N LYS A 132 3.60 6.63 -1.89
CA LYS A 132 4.00 5.24 -1.71
C LYS A 132 3.03 4.29 -2.40
N TRP A 133 3.52 3.56 -3.39
CA TRP A 133 2.78 2.44 -4.00
C TRP A 133 2.99 1.14 -3.24
N HIS A 134 4.23 0.65 -3.22
CA HIS A 134 4.68 -0.54 -2.49
C HIS A 134 3.99 -1.85 -2.90
N LEU A 135 3.50 -1.95 -4.14
CA LEU A 135 2.87 -3.16 -4.70
C LEU A 135 3.59 -3.70 -5.94
N GLY A 136 4.81 -3.23 -6.19
CA GLY A 136 5.68 -3.64 -7.28
C GLY A 136 6.25 -2.44 -8.04
N ASP A 137 7.55 -2.53 -8.35
CA ASP A 137 8.36 -1.42 -8.86
C ASP A 137 8.67 -1.51 -10.36
N ASN A 138 8.30 -2.61 -10.99
CA ASN A 138 8.59 -2.94 -12.39
C ASN A 138 7.32 -3.39 -13.11
N TYR A 139 7.33 -3.35 -14.44
CA TYR A 139 6.23 -3.81 -15.27
C TYR A 139 5.95 -5.31 -15.00
N PRO A 140 4.66 -5.73 -14.92
CA PRO A 140 3.44 -4.93 -15.10
C PRO A 140 2.80 -4.45 -13.79
N LEU A 141 3.60 -4.17 -12.75
CA LEU A 141 3.14 -3.95 -11.38
C LEU A 141 3.15 -2.48 -10.94
N ARG A 142 3.72 -1.58 -11.74
CA ARG A 142 3.84 -0.15 -11.41
C ARG A 142 2.45 0.49 -11.35
N PRO A 143 2.27 1.64 -10.68
CA PRO A 143 0.96 2.28 -10.61
C PRO A 143 0.35 2.59 -11.98
N ILE A 144 1.18 3.02 -12.94
CA ILE A 144 0.76 3.29 -14.33
C ILE A 144 0.30 2.05 -15.09
N ASP A 145 0.76 0.87 -14.67
CA ASP A 145 0.31 -0.40 -15.23
C ASP A 145 -0.98 -0.89 -14.53
N GLN A 146 -1.33 -0.29 -13.39
CA GLN A 146 -2.39 -0.70 -12.46
C GLN A 146 -3.49 0.36 -12.33
N GLY A 147 -3.75 1.11 -13.40
CA GLY A 147 -4.91 1.99 -13.55
C GLY A 147 -4.70 3.45 -13.17
N PHE A 148 -3.51 3.85 -12.75
CA PHE A 148 -3.19 5.26 -12.51
C PHE A 148 -2.71 5.93 -13.79
N HIS A 149 -3.36 7.03 -14.18
CA HIS A 149 -2.94 7.78 -15.35
C HIS A 149 -1.83 8.81 -15.05
N GLU A 150 -1.68 9.15 -13.77
CA GLU A 150 -0.65 10.04 -13.25
C GLU A 150 -0.04 9.42 -12.00
N ALA A 151 1.28 9.30 -11.93
CA ALA A 151 1.96 8.70 -10.81
C ALA A 151 3.27 9.43 -10.51
N LEU A 152 3.37 10.02 -9.32
CA LEU A 152 4.64 10.49 -8.75
C LEU A 152 4.90 9.73 -7.46
N VAL A 153 5.78 8.73 -7.51
CA VAL A 153 5.96 7.77 -6.42
C VAL A 153 7.43 7.55 -6.09
N HIS A 154 7.73 7.09 -4.88
CA HIS A 154 9.02 6.46 -4.61
C HIS A 154 8.92 4.94 -4.83
N LYS A 155 10.06 4.28 -5.05
CA LYS A 155 10.14 2.82 -5.20
C LYS A 155 10.16 2.12 -3.83
N GLY A 156 9.72 0.87 -3.79
CA GLY A 156 9.72 0.01 -2.60
C GLY A 156 8.85 0.51 -1.45
N GLY A 157 9.29 0.22 -0.21
CA GLY A 157 8.50 0.42 1.00
C GLY A 157 8.72 1.75 1.72
N GLY A 158 9.67 2.56 1.27
CA GLY A 158 10.01 3.85 1.85
C GLY A 158 11.27 4.39 1.18
N LEU A 159 11.66 5.62 1.52
CA LEU A 159 12.91 6.22 1.09
C LEU A 159 14.08 5.73 1.96
N CYS A 160 15.30 5.84 1.45
CA CYS A 160 16.53 5.28 2.02
C CYS A 160 16.52 3.75 2.09
N GLN A 161 15.83 3.09 1.16
CA GLN A 161 15.73 1.64 1.05
C GLN A 161 16.45 1.14 -0.22
N PRO A 162 16.72 -0.17 -0.35
CA PRO A 162 17.44 -0.70 -1.51
C PRO A 162 16.77 -0.48 -2.88
N SER A 163 15.49 -0.09 -2.88
CA SER A 163 14.73 0.27 -4.06
C SER A 163 15.02 1.67 -4.60
N ASP A 164 15.63 2.54 -3.80
CA ASP A 164 15.92 3.92 -4.20
C ASP A 164 16.76 3.96 -5.47
N PHE A 165 16.54 5.00 -6.29
CA PHE A 165 17.44 5.25 -7.41
C PHE A 165 18.85 5.51 -6.89
N PRO A 166 19.89 5.04 -7.61
CA PRO A 166 21.28 5.30 -7.24
C PRO A 166 21.54 6.80 -7.00
N GLY A 167 21.97 7.14 -5.78
CA GLY A 167 22.29 8.52 -5.39
C GLY A 167 21.14 9.33 -4.78
N SER A 168 19.96 8.75 -4.56
CA SER A 168 18.85 9.45 -3.90
C SER A 168 19.21 9.89 -2.46
N PRO A 169 19.01 11.17 -2.08
CA PRO A 169 19.45 11.72 -0.79
C PRO A 169 18.50 11.49 0.40
N GLY A 170 17.40 10.74 0.22
CA GLY A 170 16.41 10.47 1.27
C GLY A 170 15.20 11.39 1.21
N TYR A 171 14.71 11.92 2.35
CA TYR A 171 13.43 12.63 2.40
C TYR A 171 13.47 14.05 1.83
N PHE A 172 14.66 14.64 1.68
CA PHE A 172 14.85 15.98 1.13
C PHE A 172 15.51 15.88 -0.23
N ASP A 173 14.90 16.51 -1.23
CA ASP A 173 15.31 16.43 -2.63
C ASP A 173 15.40 14.98 -3.16
N PRO A 174 14.40 14.09 -2.92
CA PRO A 174 14.47 12.71 -3.39
C PRO A 174 14.50 12.60 -4.92
N ILE A 175 15.11 11.53 -5.42
CA ILE A 175 14.84 11.04 -6.77
C ILE A 175 13.59 10.15 -6.70
N LEU A 176 12.51 10.60 -7.35
CA LEU A 176 11.22 9.91 -7.42
C LEU A 176 11.00 9.31 -8.81
N GLU A 177 9.96 8.51 -8.98
CA GLU A 177 9.50 7.98 -10.26
C GLU A 177 8.23 8.72 -10.70
N HIS A 178 8.31 9.47 -11.79
CA HIS A 178 7.19 10.13 -12.46
C HIS A 178 6.80 9.37 -13.71
N ASN A 179 5.62 8.74 -13.70
CA ASN A 179 5.10 7.93 -14.80
C ASN A 179 6.14 6.95 -15.39
N GLY A 180 6.84 6.22 -14.50
CA GLY A 180 7.85 5.21 -14.86
C GLY A 180 9.24 5.76 -15.17
N LYS A 181 9.48 7.07 -14.98
CA LYS A 181 10.79 7.70 -15.23
C LYS A 181 11.35 8.35 -13.97
N PRO A 182 12.66 8.19 -13.67
CA PRO A 182 13.27 8.89 -12.55
C PRO A 182 13.24 10.41 -12.75
N VAL A 183 12.90 11.15 -11.70
CA VAL A 183 12.91 12.61 -11.65
C VAL A 183 13.54 13.09 -10.35
N GLN A 184 14.52 13.99 -10.46
CA GLN A 184 15.07 14.70 -9.31
C GLN A 184 14.06 15.74 -8.84
N THR A 185 13.64 15.67 -7.59
CA THR A 185 12.70 16.64 -7.01
C THR A 185 13.42 17.58 -6.04
N LYS A 186 12.69 18.59 -5.55
CA LYS A 186 13.21 19.57 -4.60
C LYS A 186 12.23 19.75 -3.44
N GLY A 187 12.75 19.79 -2.22
CA GLY A 187 11.99 19.94 -0.99
C GLY A 187 11.74 18.63 -0.26
N TYR A 188 10.93 18.71 0.78
CA TYR A 188 10.57 17.55 1.60
C TYR A 188 9.55 16.67 0.87
N CYS A 189 9.77 15.35 0.86
CA CYS A 189 9.00 14.42 0.03
C CYS A 189 7.47 14.50 0.23
N THR A 190 6.99 14.63 1.47
CA THR A 190 5.56 14.79 1.78
C THR A 190 4.97 16.03 1.11
N ASP A 191 5.71 17.15 1.11
CA ASP A 191 5.28 18.39 0.47
C ASP A 191 5.27 18.22 -1.05
N VAL A 192 6.30 17.58 -1.63
CA VAL A 192 6.39 17.28 -3.07
C VAL A 192 5.21 16.43 -3.56
N TYR A 193 4.84 15.37 -2.82
CA TYR A 193 3.66 14.57 -3.18
C TYR A 193 2.36 15.38 -3.07
N THR A 194 2.28 16.29 -2.11
CA THR A 194 1.10 17.13 -1.91
C THR A 194 0.97 18.15 -3.02
N ASP A 195 2.07 18.78 -3.43
CA ASP A 195 2.12 19.73 -4.53
C ASP A 195 1.64 19.08 -5.83
N ALA A 196 2.15 17.90 -6.15
CA ALA A 196 1.72 17.13 -7.33
C ALA A 196 0.23 16.72 -7.25
N ALA A 197 -0.27 16.36 -6.06
CA ALA A 197 -1.69 16.06 -5.87
C ALA A 197 -2.59 17.29 -6.06
N LEU A 198 -2.15 18.47 -5.59
CA LEU A 198 -2.85 19.74 -5.78
C LEU A 198 -2.91 20.12 -7.27
N GLU A 199 -1.78 20.02 -7.98
CA GLU A 199 -1.71 20.25 -9.42
C GLU A 199 -2.63 19.30 -10.20
N PHE A 200 -2.65 18.02 -9.82
CA PHE A 200 -3.54 17.03 -10.42
C PHE A 200 -5.02 17.36 -10.20
N ILE A 201 -5.41 17.72 -8.97
CA ILE A 201 -6.81 18.07 -8.65
C ILE A 201 -7.23 19.31 -9.46
N GLU A 202 -6.38 20.33 -9.52
CA GLU A 202 -6.66 21.57 -10.25
C GLU A 202 -6.76 21.34 -11.76
N ALA A 203 -5.83 20.59 -12.34
CA ALA A 203 -5.81 20.28 -13.77
C ALA A 203 -7.01 19.44 -14.24
N ASN A 204 -7.67 18.73 -13.32
CA ASN A 204 -8.82 17.87 -13.62
C ASN A 204 -10.15 18.44 -13.13
N ASN A 205 -10.19 19.73 -12.75
CA ASN A 205 -11.45 20.40 -12.44
C ASN A 205 -12.42 20.31 -13.64
N GLY A 206 -13.67 19.93 -13.38
CA GLY A 206 -14.70 19.71 -14.41
C GLY A 206 -14.82 18.26 -14.93
N LYS A 207 -13.97 17.33 -14.49
CA LYS A 207 -14.13 15.88 -14.71
C LYS A 207 -13.98 15.12 -13.38
N PRO A 208 -14.64 13.96 -13.21
CA PRO A 208 -14.46 13.16 -12.00
C PRO A 208 -13.02 12.64 -11.93
N TRP A 209 -12.43 12.72 -10.74
CA TRP A 209 -11.07 12.25 -10.50
C TRP A 209 -10.96 11.40 -9.23
N PHE A 210 -9.95 10.53 -9.22
CA PHE A 210 -9.50 9.75 -8.08
C PHE A 210 -8.05 10.10 -7.78
N CYS A 211 -7.82 10.70 -6.62
CA CYS A 211 -6.50 11.05 -6.11
C CYS A 211 -6.19 10.14 -4.92
N TYR A 212 -5.18 9.30 -5.06
CA TYR A 212 -4.62 8.49 -3.98
C TYR A 212 -3.35 9.17 -3.46
N HIS A 213 -3.51 9.94 -2.38
CA HIS A 213 -2.41 10.65 -1.74
C HIS A 213 -1.86 9.79 -0.59
N ALA A 214 -0.79 9.05 -0.86
CA ALA A 214 -0.34 7.93 -0.05
C ALA A 214 1.06 8.21 0.53
N THR A 215 1.19 9.08 1.53
CA THR A 215 2.51 9.51 2.01
C THR A 215 3.27 8.35 2.69
N ASN A 216 4.60 8.38 2.60
CA ASN A 216 5.48 7.48 3.36
C ASN A 216 5.76 7.99 4.78
N ALA A 217 5.34 9.21 5.12
CA ALA A 217 5.48 9.71 6.49
C ALA A 217 4.35 9.16 7.39
N PRO A 218 4.60 8.98 8.71
CA PRO A 218 5.85 9.19 9.44
C PRO A 218 6.78 7.95 9.53
N HIS A 219 6.83 7.08 8.51
CA HIS A 219 7.75 5.93 8.48
C HIS A 219 9.22 6.39 8.59
N THR A 220 10.09 5.46 9.00
CA THR A 220 11.53 5.71 9.06
C THR A 220 12.19 5.84 7.68
N PRO A 221 13.38 6.45 7.60
CA PRO A 221 14.08 7.23 8.64
C PRO A 221 13.31 8.49 9.08
N LEU A 222 13.44 8.85 10.37
CA LEU A 222 12.73 9.99 10.96
C LEU A 222 13.41 11.31 10.57
N GLN A 223 12.98 11.89 9.45
CA GLN A 223 13.51 13.13 8.87
C GLN A 223 12.39 14.11 8.64
N VAL A 224 12.52 15.33 9.17
CA VAL A 224 11.61 16.47 8.95
C VAL A 224 12.33 17.74 9.39
N ASP A 225 11.92 18.90 8.87
CA ASP A 225 12.51 20.19 9.24
C ASP A 225 12.36 20.47 10.75
N ASP A 226 13.41 21.03 11.37
CA ASP A 226 13.44 21.32 12.81
C ASP A 226 12.27 22.20 13.25
N LYS A 227 11.71 23.07 12.38
CA LYS A 227 10.54 23.88 12.70
C LYS A 227 9.34 23.04 13.17
N TYR A 228 9.22 21.80 12.69
CA TYR A 228 8.18 20.86 13.09
C TYR A 228 8.55 20.06 14.35
N VAL A 229 9.84 19.85 14.62
CA VAL A 229 10.33 19.04 15.75
C VAL A 229 10.45 19.87 17.03
N GLU A 230 10.91 21.11 16.91
CA GLU A 230 11.17 22.04 18.03
C GLU A 230 9.99 22.23 18.99
N PRO A 231 8.73 22.35 18.54
CA PRO A 231 7.59 22.45 19.46
C PRO A 231 7.48 21.25 20.40
N TYR A 232 7.79 20.05 19.91
CA TYR A 232 7.70 18.81 20.67
C TYR A 232 8.92 18.57 21.56
N ARG A 233 10.12 19.00 21.14
CA ARG A 233 11.31 19.05 22.01
C ARG A 233 11.07 19.95 23.21
N LYS A 234 10.45 21.11 23.02
CA LYS A 234 10.09 22.05 24.10
C LYS A 234 9.07 21.49 25.11
N LEU A 235 8.28 20.49 24.69
CA LEU A 235 7.39 19.73 25.59
C LEU A 235 8.11 18.60 26.36
N GLY A 236 9.43 18.48 26.20
CA GLY A 236 10.25 17.46 26.87
C GLY A 236 10.04 16.05 26.31
N LEU A 237 9.59 15.91 25.07
CA LEU A 237 9.44 14.60 24.43
C LEU A 237 10.81 14.06 23.96
N GLY A 238 10.97 12.74 24.02
CA GLY A 238 12.18 12.09 23.49
C GLY A 238 12.35 12.38 22.00
N GLU A 239 13.60 12.47 21.56
CA GLU A 239 13.97 12.95 20.21
C GLU A 239 13.21 12.25 19.07
N ASN A 240 13.14 10.91 19.10
CA ASN A 240 12.41 10.17 18.06
C ASN A 240 10.90 10.40 18.11
N THR A 241 10.31 10.56 19.31
CA THR A 241 8.89 10.93 19.44
C THR A 241 8.64 12.33 18.89
N ALA A 242 9.52 13.28 19.21
CA ALA A 242 9.42 14.65 18.72
C ALA A 242 9.51 14.70 17.19
N LYS A 243 10.42 13.92 16.58
CA LYS A 243 10.54 13.81 15.12
C LYS A 243 9.30 13.21 14.47
N VAL A 244 8.78 12.09 15.00
CA VAL A 244 7.52 11.50 14.49
C VAL A 244 6.38 12.50 14.59
N TYR A 245 6.23 13.19 15.72
CA TYR A 245 5.18 14.20 15.89
C TYR A 245 5.38 15.39 14.96
N GLY A 246 6.63 15.77 14.66
CA GLY A 246 6.96 16.76 13.64
C GLY A 246 6.54 16.32 12.24
N MET A 247 6.81 15.07 11.87
CA MET A 247 6.36 14.49 10.60
C MET A 247 4.82 14.47 10.51
N VAL A 248 4.13 14.09 11.59
CA VAL A 248 2.66 14.11 11.64
C VAL A 248 2.10 15.53 11.59
N ALA A 249 2.78 16.52 12.19
CA ALA A 249 2.38 17.93 12.07
C ALA A 249 2.52 18.45 10.61
N ASN A 250 3.57 18.04 9.89
CA ASN A 250 3.70 18.36 8.47
C ASN A 250 2.63 17.63 7.61
N ILE A 251 2.28 16.37 7.94
CA ILE A 251 1.14 15.68 7.32
C ILE A 251 -0.15 16.48 7.53
N ASP A 252 -0.42 16.92 8.76
CA ASP A 252 -1.60 17.71 9.09
C ASP A 252 -1.68 19.01 8.27
N GLU A 253 -0.56 19.73 8.15
CA GLU A 253 -0.47 20.93 7.31
C GLU A 253 -0.82 20.62 5.85
N ASN A 254 -0.26 19.55 5.27
CA ASN A 254 -0.54 19.13 3.90
C ASN A 254 -1.98 18.66 3.69
N VAL A 255 -2.59 18.00 4.67
CA VAL A 255 -4.04 17.70 4.65
C VAL A 255 -4.83 19.01 4.63
N GLY A 256 -4.44 20.00 5.44
CA GLY A 256 -5.03 21.33 5.41
C GLY A 256 -5.00 21.97 4.02
N ARG A 257 -3.86 21.87 3.33
CA ARG A 257 -3.68 22.38 1.94
C ARG A 257 -4.61 21.67 0.95
N LEU A 258 -4.72 20.34 1.01
CA LEU A 258 -5.63 19.56 0.16
C LEU A 258 -7.09 19.97 0.38
N LEU A 259 -7.52 20.06 1.65
CA LEU A 259 -8.89 20.45 1.99
C LEU A 259 -9.20 21.88 1.54
N ALA A 260 -8.27 22.82 1.75
CA ALA A 260 -8.42 24.21 1.31
C ALA A 260 -8.52 24.33 -0.21
N LYS A 261 -7.76 23.52 -0.98
CA LYS A 261 -7.88 23.49 -2.44
C LYS A 261 -9.24 22.97 -2.91
N LEU A 262 -9.83 21.99 -2.21
CA LEU A 262 -11.21 21.56 -2.50
C LEU A 262 -12.22 22.68 -2.26
N ASP A 263 -12.04 23.50 -1.22
CA ASP A 263 -12.89 24.66 -0.93
C ASP A 263 -12.72 25.77 -1.99
N GLU A 264 -11.46 26.10 -2.33
CA GLU A 264 -11.08 27.08 -3.35
C GLU A 264 -11.71 26.77 -4.71
N LEU A 265 -11.62 25.50 -5.14
CA LEU A 265 -12.16 25.03 -6.41
C LEU A 265 -13.67 24.73 -6.36
N LYS A 266 -14.31 24.92 -5.20
CA LYS A 266 -15.74 24.61 -4.95
C LYS A 266 -16.09 23.13 -5.22
N LEU A 267 -15.15 22.23 -4.93
CA LEU A 267 -15.28 20.78 -5.08
C LEU A 267 -15.66 20.06 -3.77
N ALA A 268 -15.51 20.73 -2.62
CA ALA A 268 -15.66 20.11 -1.31
C ALA A 268 -17.00 19.38 -1.08
N GLU A 269 -18.10 19.96 -1.57
CA GLU A 269 -19.45 19.41 -1.37
C GLU A 269 -19.60 18.00 -1.97
N ASN A 270 -19.11 17.80 -3.19
CA ASN A 270 -19.22 16.53 -3.93
C ASN A 270 -17.87 15.83 -4.15
N THR A 271 -17.00 15.89 -3.14
CA THR A 271 -15.78 15.09 -3.08
C THR A 271 -15.84 14.18 -1.86
N ILE A 272 -15.69 12.88 -2.09
CA ILE A 272 -15.49 11.89 -1.03
C ILE A 272 -14.05 12.02 -0.57
N VAL A 273 -13.84 12.46 0.67
CA VAL A 273 -12.52 12.48 1.31
C VAL A 273 -12.45 11.36 2.32
N ILE A 274 -11.47 10.46 2.17
CA ILE A 274 -11.19 9.40 3.12
C ILE A 274 -9.79 9.62 3.69
N PHE A 275 -9.65 9.56 5.02
CA PHE A 275 -8.36 9.48 5.71
C PHE A 275 -8.25 8.17 6.47
N LEU A 276 -7.14 7.46 6.28
CA LEU A 276 -6.77 6.28 7.05
C LEU A 276 -5.25 6.09 7.13
N THR A 277 -4.79 5.12 7.92
CA THR A 277 -3.36 4.71 7.99
C THR A 277 -3.23 3.23 7.64
N ASP A 278 -2.03 2.79 7.22
CA ASP A 278 -1.85 1.42 6.73
C ASP A 278 -1.62 0.36 7.81
N ASN A 279 -1.18 0.77 9.01
CA ASN A 279 -1.02 -0.09 10.19
C ASN A 279 -0.76 0.76 11.45
N GLY A 280 -0.57 0.09 12.59
CA GLY A 280 -0.15 0.71 13.85
C GLY A 280 1.25 1.33 13.83
N PRO A 281 1.70 1.91 14.97
CA PRO A 281 2.99 2.59 15.05
C PRO A 281 4.13 1.62 14.86
N CYS A 282 5.21 2.04 14.21
CA CYS A 282 6.45 1.31 14.38
C CYS A 282 7.06 1.60 15.77
N GLY A 283 7.30 0.56 16.56
CA GLY A 283 8.10 0.62 17.78
C GLY A 283 9.31 -0.31 17.76
N SER A 284 9.94 -0.53 18.92
CA SER A 284 11.24 -1.20 19.00
C SER A 284 11.34 -2.61 18.40
N GLN A 285 10.20 -3.31 18.22
CA GLN A 285 10.16 -4.64 17.61
C GLN A 285 10.26 -4.59 16.07
N CYS A 286 9.78 -3.52 15.43
CA CYS A 286 9.92 -3.35 13.96
C CYS A 286 11.19 -2.60 13.59
N ASP A 287 11.65 -1.66 14.42
CA ASP A 287 12.89 -0.91 14.20
C ASP A 287 13.54 -0.51 15.55
N PRO A 288 14.72 -1.07 15.89
CA PRO A 288 15.43 -0.75 17.12
C PRO A 288 15.65 0.75 17.30
N GLY A 289 15.21 1.29 18.44
CA GLY A 289 15.31 2.72 18.75
C GLY A 289 14.06 3.54 18.43
N GLN A 290 13.03 2.93 17.81
CA GLN A 290 11.72 3.59 17.71
C GLN A 290 11.07 3.78 19.10
N PRO A 291 10.43 4.94 19.34
CA PRO A 291 9.87 5.27 20.63
C PRO A 291 8.57 4.51 20.87
N ILE A 292 8.25 4.24 22.13
CA ILE A 292 6.87 3.90 22.51
C ILE A 292 6.06 5.19 22.44
N ARG A 293 5.10 5.25 21.52
CA ARG A 293 4.24 6.42 21.30
C ARG A 293 2.90 6.26 22.02
N PHE A 294 2.18 7.37 22.19
CA PHE A 294 0.81 7.31 22.67
C PHE A 294 -0.06 6.61 21.62
N ASN A 295 -0.58 5.42 21.94
CA ASN A 295 -1.41 4.61 21.04
C ASN A 295 -2.86 4.47 21.56
N ALA A 296 -3.41 5.52 22.17
CA ALA A 296 -4.79 5.57 22.67
C ALA A 296 -5.20 4.41 23.61
N GLY A 297 -4.25 3.84 24.37
CA GLY A 297 -4.48 2.70 25.26
C GLY A 297 -4.63 1.35 24.56
N LEU A 298 -4.42 1.29 23.25
CA LEU A 298 -4.42 0.06 22.46
C LEU A 298 -3.15 -0.75 22.72
N ARG A 299 -3.28 -2.08 22.67
CA ARG A 299 -2.20 -3.02 22.98
C ARG A 299 -1.31 -3.24 21.75
N ASP A 300 0.00 -3.15 21.98
CA ASP A 300 1.05 -3.48 21.02
C ASP A 300 1.12 -2.53 19.80
N GLN A 301 1.86 -2.92 18.76
CA GLN A 301 2.29 -2.04 17.66
C GLN A 301 2.42 -2.79 16.32
N LYS A 302 2.93 -2.11 15.27
CA LYS A 302 3.16 -2.66 13.92
C LYS A 302 3.80 -4.05 13.97
N GLY A 303 3.31 -4.95 13.13
CA GLY A 303 3.74 -6.35 13.06
C GLY A 303 3.00 -7.29 14.00
N THR A 304 2.03 -6.81 14.76
CA THR A 304 1.20 -7.63 15.66
C THR A 304 -0.28 -7.53 15.30
N VAL A 305 -1.07 -8.51 15.74
CA VAL A 305 -2.52 -8.58 15.50
C VAL A 305 -3.37 -8.04 16.66
N TYR A 306 -2.74 -7.47 17.69
CA TYR A 306 -3.42 -6.71 18.74
C TYR A 306 -3.86 -5.34 18.20
N ASP A 307 -4.89 -4.73 18.78
CA ASP A 307 -5.54 -3.53 18.21
C ASP A 307 -4.55 -2.37 18.01
N GLY A 308 -3.49 -2.28 18.79
CA GLY A 308 -2.47 -1.26 18.60
C GLY A 308 -1.64 -1.42 17.31
N GLY A 309 -1.61 -2.62 16.72
CA GLY A 309 -0.95 -2.91 15.43
C GLY A 309 -1.88 -2.86 14.21
N ILE A 310 -3.19 -3.01 14.39
CA ILE A 310 -4.15 -3.18 13.28
C ILE A 310 -5.37 -2.25 13.30
N ARG A 311 -5.72 -1.62 14.43
CA ARG A 311 -6.81 -0.64 14.48
C ARG A 311 -6.25 0.71 14.06
N VAL A 312 -6.84 1.30 13.03
CA VAL A 312 -6.37 2.54 12.38
C VAL A 312 -7.49 3.57 12.34
N PRO A 313 -7.19 4.88 12.31
CA PRO A 313 -8.23 5.89 12.14
C PRO A 313 -8.87 5.70 10.76
N PHE A 314 -10.18 5.97 10.66
CA PHE A 314 -10.89 5.99 9.39
C PHE A 314 -11.95 7.08 9.43
N PHE A 315 -11.72 8.14 8.66
CA PHE A 315 -12.63 9.28 8.53
C PHE A 315 -13.16 9.34 7.10
N LEU A 316 -14.47 9.43 6.92
CA LEU A 316 -15.11 9.62 5.62
C LEU A 316 -15.97 10.89 5.63
N ARG A 317 -15.56 11.87 4.82
CA ARG A 317 -16.30 13.12 4.59
C ARG A 317 -16.93 13.12 3.21
N TRP A 318 -18.24 13.32 3.13
CA TRP A 318 -18.96 13.53 1.86
C TRP A 318 -20.23 14.37 2.08
N PRO A 319 -20.11 15.71 2.12
CA PRO A 319 -21.18 16.61 2.56
C PRO A 319 -22.48 16.49 1.74
N ALA A 320 -22.36 16.28 0.42
CA ALA A 320 -23.50 16.09 -0.47
C ALA A 320 -24.41 14.91 -0.10
N ARG A 321 -23.93 13.95 0.71
CA ARG A 321 -24.67 12.75 1.06
C ARG A 321 -24.79 12.48 2.55
N PHE A 322 -23.77 12.80 3.34
CA PHE A 322 -23.70 12.46 4.75
C PHE A 322 -23.32 13.67 5.59
N LYS A 323 -23.99 13.83 6.73
CA LYS A 323 -23.56 14.76 7.76
C LYS A 323 -22.41 14.14 8.55
N GLY A 324 -21.38 14.94 8.81
CA GLY A 324 -20.25 14.60 9.67
C GLY A 324 -20.60 14.54 11.16
N ASP A 325 -19.56 14.61 12.00
CA ASP A 325 -19.61 14.53 13.46
C ASP A 325 -20.39 13.31 13.97
N ARG A 326 -20.17 12.18 13.30
CA ARG A 326 -20.85 10.90 13.59
C ARG A 326 -19.82 9.81 13.79
N LYS A 327 -20.10 8.92 14.74
CA LYS A 327 -19.26 7.75 15.03
C LYS A 327 -20.04 6.47 14.77
N ILE A 328 -19.40 5.51 14.10
CA ILE A 328 -19.92 4.18 13.84
C ILE A 328 -19.03 3.18 14.57
N GLU A 329 -19.61 2.42 15.49
CA GLU A 329 -18.90 1.43 16.29
C GLU A 329 -18.89 0.04 15.65
N THR A 330 -19.69 -0.17 14.61
CA THR A 330 -19.70 -1.41 13.81
C THR A 330 -18.32 -1.65 13.23
N ILE A 331 -17.81 -2.89 13.38
CA ILE A 331 -16.49 -3.24 12.84
C ILE A 331 -16.47 -3.14 11.31
N ALA A 332 -15.39 -2.58 10.79
CA ALA A 332 -15.12 -2.45 9.36
C ALA A 332 -13.63 -2.63 9.09
N ALA A 333 -13.24 -2.82 7.84
CA ALA A 333 -11.84 -2.99 7.45
C ALA A 333 -11.51 -2.36 6.11
N HIS A 334 -10.24 -2.15 5.85
CA HIS A 334 -9.69 -1.64 4.60
C HIS A 334 -10.18 -2.36 3.32
N ILE A 335 -10.51 -3.65 3.39
CA ILE A 335 -11.13 -4.40 2.28
C ILE A 335 -12.52 -3.86 1.88
N ASP A 336 -13.21 -3.16 2.79
CA ASP A 336 -14.54 -2.61 2.56
C ASP A 336 -14.51 -1.31 1.74
N VAL A 337 -13.33 -0.66 1.60
CA VAL A 337 -13.20 0.63 0.92
C VAL A 337 -13.49 0.53 -0.58
N LEU A 338 -12.95 -0.47 -1.28
CA LEU A 338 -13.22 -0.66 -2.72
C LEU A 338 -14.73 -0.82 -3.00
N PRO A 339 -15.47 -1.78 -2.41
CA PRO A 339 -16.90 -1.91 -2.70
C PRO A 339 -17.70 -0.69 -2.25
N THR A 340 -17.25 0.04 -1.22
CA THR A 340 -17.87 1.31 -0.81
C THR A 340 -17.74 2.37 -1.90
N LEU A 341 -16.53 2.59 -2.42
CA LEU A 341 -16.25 3.60 -3.43
C LEU A 341 -16.84 3.25 -4.79
N LEU A 342 -16.86 1.97 -5.18
CA LEU A 342 -17.58 1.54 -6.38
C LEU A 342 -19.06 1.91 -6.29
N ALA A 343 -19.73 1.51 -5.20
CA ALA A 343 -21.13 1.82 -5.01
C ALA A 343 -21.40 3.34 -4.92
N ALA A 344 -20.50 4.10 -4.27
CA ALA A 344 -20.62 5.56 -4.14
C ALA A 344 -20.51 6.27 -5.50
N CYS A 345 -19.68 5.73 -6.40
CA CYS A 345 -19.49 6.22 -7.76
C CYS A 345 -20.51 5.65 -8.77
N GLY A 346 -21.51 4.88 -8.31
CA GLY A 346 -22.53 4.27 -9.16
C GLY A 346 -22.02 3.09 -9.99
N LEU A 347 -20.95 2.43 -9.56
CA LEU A 347 -20.32 1.31 -10.23
C LEU A 347 -20.71 -0.01 -9.57
N THR A 348 -20.97 -1.02 -10.39
CA THR A 348 -21.22 -2.39 -9.93
C THR A 348 -20.02 -3.25 -10.33
N PRO A 349 -19.37 -3.96 -9.38
CA PRO A 349 -18.30 -4.89 -9.73
C PRO A 349 -18.85 -6.03 -10.60
N PRO A 350 -18.04 -6.61 -11.50
CA PRO A 350 -18.44 -7.77 -12.29
C PRO A 350 -18.93 -8.92 -11.38
N PRO A 351 -20.00 -9.65 -11.74
CA PRO A 351 -20.56 -10.71 -10.89
C PRO A 351 -19.56 -11.80 -10.48
N ASP A 352 -18.60 -12.10 -11.36
CA ASP A 352 -17.60 -13.15 -11.13
C ASP A 352 -16.38 -12.66 -10.34
N LEU A 353 -16.33 -11.39 -9.93
CA LEU A 353 -15.29 -10.88 -9.04
C LEU A 353 -15.73 -11.09 -7.58
N LYS A 354 -15.09 -12.05 -6.91
CA LYS A 354 -15.29 -12.28 -5.48
C LYS A 354 -14.56 -11.19 -4.68
N LEU A 355 -15.31 -10.21 -4.18
CA LEU A 355 -14.81 -9.26 -3.18
C LEU A 355 -14.94 -9.88 -1.78
N ASP A 356 -13.97 -9.62 -0.90
CA ASP A 356 -14.04 -10.04 0.51
C ASP A 356 -14.65 -8.93 1.40
N GLY A 357 -14.59 -7.67 0.94
CA GLY A 357 -15.20 -6.52 1.61
C GLY A 357 -16.67 -6.30 1.29
N LEU A 358 -17.33 -5.49 2.13
CA LEU A 358 -18.73 -5.06 1.97
C LEU A 358 -18.80 -3.54 1.84
N SER A 359 -19.74 -3.03 1.05
CA SER A 359 -19.96 -1.58 0.97
C SER A 359 -20.45 -1.03 2.31
N LEU A 360 -19.78 0.01 2.83
CA LEU A 360 -20.12 0.70 4.09
C LEU A 360 -21.23 1.75 3.92
N LEU A 361 -21.70 2.01 2.69
CA LEU A 361 -22.77 2.98 2.43
C LEU A 361 -24.04 2.78 3.27
N PRO A 362 -24.51 1.54 3.54
CA PRO A 362 -25.65 1.34 4.43
C PRO A 362 -25.42 1.91 5.83
N LEU A 363 -24.22 1.69 6.41
CA LEU A 363 -23.87 2.22 7.74
C LEU A 363 -23.71 3.74 7.73
N LEU A 364 -23.18 4.30 6.64
CA LEU A 364 -23.06 5.75 6.46
C LEU A 364 -24.42 6.44 6.35
N ALA A 365 -25.41 5.79 5.73
CA ALA A 365 -26.77 6.32 5.56
C ALA A 365 -27.59 6.33 6.88
N GLY A 366 -27.19 5.55 7.88
CA GLY A 366 -27.75 5.60 9.23
C GLY A 366 -27.90 4.22 9.89
N ASP A 367 -28.00 4.23 11.22
CA ASP A 367 -27.82 3.06 12.10
C ASP A 367 -28.93 1.99 11.99
N LYS A 368 -29.98 2.25 11.21
CA LYS A 368 -31.09 1.31 10.98
C LYS A 368 -30.92 0.46 9.71
N ALA A 369 -29.87 0.69 8.93
CA ALA A 369 -29.65 -0.10 7.73
C ALA A 369 -29.31 -1.56 8.08
N PRO A 370 -29.89 -2.56 7.38
CA PRO A 370 -29.52 -3.95 7.59
C PRO A 370 -28.01 -4.15 7.37
N TRP A 371 -27.32 -4.66 8.38
CA TRP A 371 -25.90 -4.99 8.33
C TRP A 371 -25.68 -6.44 8.76
N PRO A 372 -24.94 -7.26 8.00
CA PRO A 372 -24.76 -8.65 8.34
C PRO A 372 -23.79 -8.82 9.52
N ASP A 373 -24.07 -9.81 10.37
CA ASP A 373 -23.05 -10.33 11.27
C ASP A 373 -21.88 -10.89 10.45
N ARG A 374 -20.67 -10.46 10.78
CA ARG A 374 -19.45 -10.90 10.09
C ARG A 374 -18.30 -11.11 11.05
N THR A 375 -17.33 -11.87 10.58
CA THR A 375 -16.01 -12.00 11.22
C THR A 375 -14.97 -11.40 10.29
N LEU A 376 -14.17 -10.47 10.80
CA LEU A 376 -12.99 -9.98 10.12
C LEU A 376 -11.80 -10.87 10.49
N TYR A 377 -10.99 -11.20 9.49
CA TYR A 377 -9.77 -11.96 9.67
C TYR A 377 -8.56 -11.13 9.27
N THR A 378 -7.45 -11.35 9.95
CA THR A 378 -6.15 -10.84 9.53
C THR A 378 -5.08 -11.82 9.96
N GLN A 379 -4.03 -11.96 9.17
CA GLN A 379 -2.86 -12.73 9.56
C GLN A 379 -1.64 -12.22 8.83
N TRP A 380 -0.53 -12.10 9.55
CA TRP A 380 0.74 -11.73 8.95
C TRP A 380 1.93 -12.29 9.74
N HIS A 381 2.91 -12.84 9.02
CA HIS A 381 4.26 -13.09 9.51
C HIS A 381 5.24 -13.08 8.33
N ARG A 382 6.53 -12.90 8.65
CA ARG A 382 7.59 -12.96 7.64
C ARG A 382 7.80 -14.40 7.15
N GLY A 383 7.74 -14.61 5.84
CA GLY A 383 7.92 -15.90 5.19
C GLY A 383 7.34 -15.94 3.78
N ASP A 384 7.67 -16.97 3.00
CA ASP A 384 7.04 -17.23 1.69
C ASP A 384 5.66 -17.86 1.83
N GLU A 385 5.46 -18.68 2.86
CA GLU A 385 4.22 -19.44 3.06
C GLU A 385 3.61 -19.11 4.42
N PRO A 386 2.29 -18.90 4.48
CA PRO A 386 1.66 -18.64 5.73
C PRO A 386 1.46 -19.89 6.60
N LEU A 387 1.70 -19.77 7.91
CA LEU A 387 1.50 -20.85 8.87
C LEU A 387 0.19 -20.67 9.62
N LEU A 388 -0.61 -21.73 9.70
CA LEU A 388 -1.87 -21.71 10.45
C LEU A 388 -1.62 -21.29 11.91
N TYR A 389 -2.49 -20.42 12.44
CA TYR A 389 -2.44 -19.89 13.82
C TYR A 389 -1.20 -19.04 14.17
N ARG A 390 -0.43 -18.60 13.17
CA ARG A 390 0.73 -17.72 13.39
C ARG A 390 0.35 -16.27 13.14
N SER A 391 0.34 -15.46 14.21
CA SER A 391 0.08 -14.02 14.17
C SER A 391 -1.20 -13.71 13.38
N CYS A 392 -2.30 -14.32 13.84
CA CYS A 392 -3.61 -14.22 13.23
C CYS A 392 -4.68 -13.74 14.21
N MET A 393 -5.72 -13.11 13.68
CA MET A 393 -6.89 -12.68 14.42
C MET A 393 -8.18 -13.04 13.69
N ALA A 394 -9.20 -13.40 14.46
CA ALA A 394 -10.60 -13.41 14.06
C ALA A 394 -11.39 -12.46 14.97
N ARG A 395 -12.12 -11.49 14.39
CA ARG A 395 -12.86 -10.44 15.09
C ARG A 395 -14.32 -10.42 14.66
N THR A 396 -15.21 -10.80 15.57
CA THR A 396 -16.67 -10.53 15.47
C THR A 396 -16.96 -9.17 16.09
N GLN A 397 -18.22 -8.69 16.16
CA GLN A 397 -18.52 -7.42 16.85
C GLN A 397 -18.16 -7.43 18.35
N ARG A 398 -18.30 -8.58 19.03
CA ARG A 398 -18.01 -8.72 20.47
C ARG A 398 -16.64 -9.36 20.76
N TRP A 399 -16.34 -10.45 20.07
CA TRP A 399 -15.19 -11.30 20.40
C TRP A 399 -14.01 -11.08 19.47
N LYS A 400 -12.81 -11.13 20.03
CA LYS A 400 -11.54 -11.21 19.29
C LYS A 400 -10.75 -12.44 19.73
N LEU A 401 -10.46 -13.33 18.79
CA LEU A 401 -9.62 -14.51 19.00
C LEU A 401 -8.26 -14.26 18.36
N VAL A 402 -7.20 -14.36 19.16
CA VAL A 402 -5.80 -14.16 18.71
C VAL A 402 -5.08 -15.51 18.72
N ASN A 403 -4.41 -15.84 17.61
CA ASN A 403 -3.60 -17.05 17.42
C ASN A 403 -4.33 -18.37 17.73
N GLY A 404 -5.66 -18.38 17.70
CA GLY A 404 -6.47 -19.53 18.08
C GLY A 404 -6.42 -19.90 19.57
N LYS A 405 -5.90 -19.01 20.42
CA LYS A 405 -5.59 -19.30 21.84
C LYS A 405 -6.21 -18.30 22.80
N GLU A 406 -5.97 -17.01 22.59
CA GLU A 406 -6.42 -15.94 23.48
C GLU A 406 -7.76 -15.39 23.00
N LEU A 407 -8.73 -15.23 23.89
CA LEU A 407 -10.05 -14.69 23.56
C LEU A 407 -10.35 -13.47 24.43
N TYR A 408 -10.71 -12.36 23.78
CA TYR A 408 -11.04 -11.10 24.45
C TYR A 408 -12.49 -10.68 24.15
N ASP A 409 -13.23 -10.27 25.19
CA ASP A 409 -14.51 -9.58 25.05
C ASP A 409 -14.25 -8.09 24.81
N MET A 410 -14.28 -7.67 23.54
CA MET A 410 -13.85 -6.32 23.15
C MET A 410 -14.78 -5.20 23.63
N ALA A 411 -16.01 -5.53 24.01
CA ALA A 411 -16.92 -4.56 24.62
C ALA A 411 -16.55 -4.28 26.08
N ALA A 412 -16.10 -5.30 26.82
CA ALA A 412 -15.70 -5.18 28.21
C ALA A 412 -14.21 -4.86 28.40
N ASP A 413 -13.37 -5.23 27.43
CA ASP A 413 -11.92 -5.15 27.49
C ASP A 413 -11.30 -4.70 26.14
N PRO A 414 -11.52 -3.44 25.73
CA PRO A 414 -10.96 -2.90 24.49
C PRO A 414 -9.42 -2.83 24.49
N GLY A 415 -8.78 -2.97 25.66
CA GLY A 415 -7.33 -2.98 25.81
C GLY A 415 -6.70 -4.38 25.76
N GLU A 416 -7.49 -5.43 25.55
CA GLU A 416 -7.03 -6.82 25.37
C GLU A 416 -6.15 -7.30 26.54
N LYS A 417 -6.59 -7.09 27.78
CA LYS A 417 -5.84 -7.38 29.00
C LYS A 417 -6.23 -8.71 29.66
N ASN A 418 -7.46 -9.16 29.47
CA ASN A 418 -8.06 -10.27 30.19
C ASN A 418 -8.46 -11.37 29.20
N ASP A 419 -7.60 -12.38 29.06
CA ASP A 419 -7.92 -13.58 28.30
C ASP A 419 -9.03 -14.39 28.99
N VAL A 420 -10.18 -14.53 28.31
CA VAL A 420 -11.35 -15.27 28.79
C VAL A 420 -11.57 -16.58 28.02
N ALA A 421 -10.59 -17.05 27.24
CA ALA A 421 -10.69 -18.27 26.43
C ALA A 421 -11.09 -19.51 27.25
N ALA A 422 -10.45 -19.71 28.40
CA ALA A 422 -10.73 -20.86 29.28
C ALA A 422 -12.18 -20.89 29.81
N LYS A 423 -12.85 -19.73 29.89
CA LYS A 423 -14.23 -19.60 30.35
C LYS A 423 -15.26 -19.69 29.22
N ASN A 424 -14.83 -19.61 27.95
CA ASN A 424 -15.72 -19.59 26.77
C ASN A 424 -15.20 -20.55 25.67
N PRO A 425 -14.96 -21.85 25.98
CA PRO A 425 -14.35 -22.79 25.04
C PRO A 425 -15.17 -22.99 23.75
N GLU A 426 -16.50 -22.87 23.81
CA GLU A 426 -17.39 -22.96 22.66
C GLU A 426 -17.24 -21.78 21.69
N VAL A 427 -16.98 -20.57 22.21
CA VAL A 427 -16.69 -19.39 21.37
C VAL A 427 -15.36 -19.56 20.66
N VAL A 428 -14.34 -20.03 21.40
CA VAL A 428 -13.02 -20.33 20.82
C VAL A 428 -13.14 -21.37 19.71
N ALA A 429 -13.83 -22.49 19.95
CA ALA A 429 -13.99 -23.55 18.97
C ALA A 429 -14.69 -23.05 17.69
N ARG A 430 -15.76 -22.27 17.82
CA ARG A 430 -16.47 -21.67 16.68
C ARG A 430 -15.57 -20.72 15.88
N MET A 431 -14.86 -19.81 16.56
CA MET A 431 -14.02 -18.82 15.89
C MET A 431 -12.79 -19.45 15.24
N ARG A 432 -12.21 -20.51 15.84
CA ARG A 432 -11.14 -21.32 15.24
C ARG A 432 -11.60 -21.97 13.94
N LYS A 433 -12.77 -22.62 13.95
CA LYS A 433 -13.34 -23.23 12.75
C LYS A 433 -13.51 -22.21 11.62
N GLY A 434 -14.09 -21.04 11.93
CA GLY A 434 -14.25 -19.97 10.92
C GLY A 434 -12.91 -19.45 10.39
N TYR A 435 -11.90 -19.31 11.25
CA TYR A 435 -10.54 -18.95 10.83
C TYR A 435 -9.90 -20.01 9.92
N GLU A 436 -10.03 -21.30 10.24
CA GLU A 436 -9.50 -22.39 9.40
C GLU A 436 -10.18 -22.44 8.02
N GLU A 437 -11.49 -22.22 7.97
CA GLU A 437 -12.25 -22.11 6.72
C GLU A 437 -11.81 -20.90 5.89
N TRP A 438 -11.67 -19.73 6.53
CA TRP A 438 -11.13 -18.52 5.89
C TRP A 438 -9.72 -18.75 5.35
N PHE A 439 -8.83 -19.32 6.17
CA PHE A 439 -7.44 -19.59 5.81
C PHE A 439 -7.36 -20.51 4.60
N LYS A 440 -8.15 -21.58 4.57
CA LYS A 440 -8.25 -22.49 3.42
C LYS A 440 -8.74 -21.76 2.16
N ASP A 441 -9.76 -20.91 2.27
CA ASP A 441 -10.31 -20.16 1.13
C ASP A 441 -9.32 -19.15 0.55
N VAL A 442 -8.69 -18.31 1.37
CA VAL A 442 -7.74 -17.29 0.86
C VAL A 442 -6.48 -17.93 0.26
N SER A 443 -6.03 -19.06 0.81
CA SER A 443 -4.87 -19.81 0.32
C SER A 443 -5.09 -20.49 -1.04
N ALA A 444 -6.34 -20.81 -1.38
CA ALA A 444 -6.68 -21.59 -2.58
C ALA A 444 -6.58 -20.79 -3.90
N THR A 445 -6.40 -19.46 -3.83
CA THR A 445 -6.44 -18.61 -5.03
C THR A 445 -5.22 -18.85 -5.93
N ARG A 446 -4.01 -18.93 -5.36
CA ARG A 446 -2.74 -18.96 -6.10
C ARG A 446 -1.64 -19.82 -5.47
N GLY A 447 -1.93 -20.54 -4.38
CA GLY A 447 -0.91 -21.36 -3.69
C GLY A 447 0.33 -20.58 -3.22
N PHE A 448 0.21 -19.26 -3.03
CA PHE A 448 1.32 -18.34 -2.69
C PHE A 448 2.42 -18.19 -3.76
N ASP A 449 2.14 -18.56 -5.01
CA ASP A 449 3.05 -18.28 -6.11
C ASP A 449 3.36 -16.77 -6.19
N PRO A 450 4.64 -16.38 -6.34
CA PRO A 450 5.02 -14.98 -6.35
C PRO A 450 4.69 -14.30 -7.70
N PRO A 451 4.35 -13.00 -7.70
CA PRO A 451 4.31 -12.22 -8.93
C PRO A 451 5.69 -12.18 -9.61
N ARG A 452 5.70 -11.98 -10.93
CA ARG A 452 6.92 -11.93 -11.76
C ARG A 452 7.13 -10.56 -12.37
N ILE A 453 8.39 -10.11 -12.38
CA ILE A 453 8.83 -8.92 -13.11
C ILE A 453 9.00 -9.30 -14.59
N VAL A 454 8.44 -8.51 -15.50
CA VAL A 454 8.48 -8.84 -16.93
C VAL A 454 9.62 -8.09 -17.63
N LEU A 455 10.56 -8.84 -18.19
CA LEU A 455 11.78 -8.31 -18.82
C LEU A 455 11.61 -8.16 -20.33
N GLY A 456 12.09 -7.02 -20.87
CA GLY A 456 12.12 -6.75 -22.31
C GLY A 456 10.75 -6.45 -22.93
N ALA A 457 9.77 -6.06 -22.11
CA ALA A 457 8.52 -5.49 -22.57
C ALA A 457 8.74 -4.03 -23.04
N PRO A 458 8.07 -3.56 -24.11
CA PRO A 458 8.17 -2.16 -24.52
C PRO A 458 7.76 -1.13 -23.45
N GLU A 459 6.86 -1.52 -22.55
CA GLU A 459 6.34 -0.69 -21.46
C GLU A 459 7.39 -0.39 -20.38
N GLU A 460 8.44 -1.20 -20.29
CA GLU A 460 9.60 -0.99 -19.42
C GLU A 460 10.83 -1.66 -20.04
N ASN A 461 11.63 -0.86 -20.76
CA ASN A 461 12.93 -1.28 -21.26
C ASN A 461 13.89 -0.07 -21.26
N PRO A 462 14.92 -0.05 -20.41
CA PRO A 462 15.36 -1.12 -19.52
C PRO A 462 14.49 -1.30 -18.26
N SER A 463 14.53 -2.50 -17.67
CA SER A 463 14.01 -2.78 -16.31
C SER A 463 15.13 -2.66 -15.29
N LEU A 464 14.91 -1.97 -14.17
CA LEU A 464 15.86 -1.87 -13.06
C LEU A 464 15.38 -2.71 -11.89
N LEU A 465 16.04 -3.85 -11.64
CA LEU A 465 15.76 -4.73 -10.51
C LEU A 465 16.61 -4.36 -9.29
N THR A 466 16.00 -4.44 -8.11
CA THR A 466 16.62 -4.05 -6.84
C THR A 466 16.47 -5.16 -5.80
N ARG A 467 17.27 -5.10 -4.72
CA ARG A 467 17.16 -6.05 -3.59
C ARG A 467 15.82 -5.99 -2.83
N GLN A 468 14.97 -5.02 -3.14
CA GLN A 468 13.61 -4.98 -2.63
C GLN A 468 12.82 -6.23 -3.02
N ASP A 469 13.03 -6.73 -4.24
CA ASP A 469 12.17 -7.73 -4.86
C ASP A 469 12.81 -9.11 -5.08
N TRP A 470 14.07 -9.29 -4.67
CA TRP A 470 14.71 -10.61 -4.74
C TRP A 470 14.25 -11.55 -3.61
N ARG A 471 14.36 -12.84 -3.83
CA ARG A 471 13.94 -13.91 -2.92
C ARG A 471 15.10 -14.88 -2.68
N GLY A 472 14.89 -15.80 -1.73
CA GLY A 472 15.81 -16.89 -1.46
C GLY A 472 16.25 -16.97 0.02
N PRO A 473 16.85 -18.10 0.43
CA PRO A 473 17.21 -18.35 1.83
C PRO A 473 18.32 -17.45 2.36
N ARG A 474 19.09 -16.81 1.47
CA ARG A 474 20.14 -15.82 1.79
C ARG A 474 19.75 -14.39 1.41
N ALA A 475 18.50 -14.18 0.99
CA ALA A 475 18.04 -12.87 0.55
C ALA A 475 17.87 -11.95 1.75
N GLY A 476 18.25 -10.70 1.57
CA GLY A 476 18.28 -9.68 2.61
C GLY A 476 18.62 -8.34 1.99
N TRP A 477 18.83 -7.32 2.81
CA TRP A 477 19.26 -6.01 2.30
C TRP A 477 20.76 -5.76 2.51
N SER A 478 21.46 -6.63 3.23
CA SER A 478 22.90 -6.47 3.51
C SER A 478 23.75 -6.69 2.25
N PRO A 479 24.94 -6.08 2.16
CA PRO A 479 25.88 -6.32 1.06
C PRO A 479 26.22 -7.80 0.82
N GLU A 480 26.24 -8.61 1.87
CA GLU A 480 26.58 -10.04 1.86
C GLU A 480 25.40 -10.95 1.51
N SER A 481 24.19 -10.38 1.41
CA SER A 481 22.98 -11.08 1.03
C SER A 481 23.05 -11.54 -0.43
N LEU A 482 22.47 -12.71 -0.71
CA LEU A 482 22.35 -13.27 -2.06
C LEU A 482 20.91 -13.70 -2.29
N GLY A 483 20.38 -13.41 -3.47
CA GLY A 483 19.03 -13.80 -3.83
C GLY A 483 18.86 -13.90 -5.34
N HIS A 484 17.62 -14.16 -5.73
CA HIS A 484 17.20 -14.22 -7.12
C HIS A 484 15.89 -13.46 -7.31
N TRP A 485 15.65 -12.92 -8.50
CA TRP A 485 14.35 -12.33 -8.86
C TRP A 485 13.51 -13.35 -9.60
N GLU A 486 12.21 -13.36 -9.33
CA GLU A 486 11.24 -14.11 -10.13
C GLU A 486 10.85 -13.24 -11.33
N VAL A 487 11.22 -13.69 -12.53
CA VAL A 487 11.07 -12.91 -13.76
C VAL A 487 10.32 -13.69 -14.83
N SER A 488 9.82 -12.98 -15.85
CA SER A 488 9.29 -13.56 -17.08
C SER A 488 9.85 -12.78 -18.27
N VAL A 489 10.49 -13.46 -19.22
CA VAL A 489 11.03 -12.84 -20.43
C VAL A 489 9.90 -12.67 -21.43
N ALA A 490 9.59 -11.43 -21.80
CA ALA A 490 8.46 -11.13 -22.68
C ALA A 490 8.72 -11.53 -24.14
N ARG A 491 9.97 -11.41 -24.60
CA ARG A 491 10.35 -11.52 -26.02
C ARG A 491 11.72 -12.18 -26.15
N ALA A 492 11.86 -13.03 -27.17
CA ALA A 492 13.17 -13.53 -27.56
C ALA A 492 14.06 -12.34 -27.97
N GLY A 493 15.37 -12.49 -27.77
CA GLY A 493 16.34 -11.54 -28.29
C GLY A 493 17.61 -11.46 -27.47
N LYS A 494 18.42 -10.46 -27.81
CA LYS A 494 19.66 -10.13 -27.11
C LYS A 494 19.42 -9.10 -26.03
N TYR A 495 20.02 -9.34 -24.88
CA TYR A 495 19.91 -8.49 -23.71
C TYR A 495 21.29 -8.03 -23.23
N ARG A 496 21.37 -6.77 -22.83
CA ARG A 496 22.48 -6.19 -22.06
C ARG A 496 22.08 -6.11 -20.60
N LEU A 497 23.03 -6.44 -19.74
CA LEU A 497 22.87 -6.36 -18.29
C LEU A 497 23.90 -5.39 -17.73
N ARG A 498 23.46 -4.39 -16.96
CA ARG A 498 24.36 -3.52 -16.19
C ARG A 498 24.15 -3.77 -14.71
N LEU A 499 25.20 -4.21 -14.03
CA LEU A 499 25.18 -4.58 -12.61
C LEU A 499 25.90 -3.50 -11.82
N LEU A 500 25.29 -3.03 -10.73
CA LEU A 500 25.90 -2.09 -9.79
C LEU A 500 26.12 -2.78 -8.45
N PHE A 501 27.28 -2.58 -7.84
CA PHE A 501 27.71 -3.27 -6.63
C PHE A 501 28.68 -2.42 -5.80
N ALA A 502 28.96 -2.87 -4.58
CA ALA A 502 29.97 -2.24 -3.71
C ALA A 502 31.37 -2.32 -4.34
N PRO A 503 32.28 -1.36 -4.10
CA PRO A 503 33.62 -1.36 -4.67
C PRO A 503 34.36 -2.67 -4.38
N THR A 504 34.91 -3.31 -5.42
CA THR A 504 35.61 -4.58 -5.27
C THR A 504 36.94 -4.43 -4.51
N ALA A 505 37.22 -5.34 -3.58
CA ALA A 505 38.46 -5.34 -2.80
C ALA A 505 39.70 -5.79 -3.61
N GLY A 506 39.47 -6.56 -4.67
CA GLY A 506 40.46 -7.09 -5.61
C GLY A 506 39.86 -7.24 -7.01
N GLU A 507 40.58 -7.91 -7.91
CA GLU A 507 39.98 -8.39 -9.17
C GLU A 507 38.77 -9.28 -8.84
N ALA A 508 37.68 -9.12 -9.59
CA ALA A 508 36.44 -9.82 -9.33
C ALA A 508 35.78 -10.35 -10.60
N SER A 509 35.16 -11.52 -10.48
CA SER A 509 34.23 -12.06 -11.48
C SER A 509 32.82 -11.59 -11.16
N VAL A 510 32.18 -10.90 -12.09
CA VAL A 510 30.77 -10.50 -12.01
C VAL A 510 29.95 -11.44 -12.87
N GLN A 511 28.94 -12.07 -12.29
CA GLN A 511 28.14 -13.11 -12.94
C GLN A 511 26.66 -12.74 -12.89
N CYS A 512 25.95 -13.05 -13.98
CA CYS A 512 24.50 -12.95 -14.04
C CYS A 512 23.92 -14.14 -14.80
N GLY A 513 22.83 -14.69 -14.28
CA GLY A 513 22.07 -15.76 -14.87
C GLY A 513 20.61 -15.42 -15.02
N ILE A 514 20.01 -15.82 -16.14
CA ILE A 514 18.56 -15.79 -16.35
C ILE A 514 18.14 -17.14 -16.91
N GLY A 515 17.42 -17.94 -16.12
CA GLY A 515 17.04 -19.30 -16.50
C GLY A 515 18.27 -20.18 -16.72
N ALA A 516 18.48 -20.68 -17.94
CA ALA A 516 19.67 -21.44 -18.32
C ALA A 516 20.84 -20.57 -18.84
N ALA A 517 20.56 -19.32 -19.25
CA ALA A 517 21.59 -18.42 -19.77
C ALA A 517 22.50 -17.92 -18.65
N ARG A 518 23.81 -17.85 -18.89
CA ARG A 518 24.82 -17.36 -17.94
C ARG A 518 25.84 -16.52 -18.70
N VAL A 519 26.21 -15.37 -18.12
CA VAL A 519 27.26 -14.49 -18.65
C VAL A 519 28.17 -14.04 -17.50
N THR A 520 29.42 -13.72 -17.83
CA THR A 520 30.44 -13.34 -16.85
C THR A 520 31.35 -12.25 -17.41
N ALA A 521 31.79 -11.34 -16.55
CA ALA A 521 32.81 -10.35 -16.84
C ALA A 521 33.83 -10.30 -15.70
N ILE A 522 35.09 -10.01 -16.02
CA ILE A 522 36.14 -9.73 -15.04
C ILE A 522 36.29 -8.22 -14.91
N VAL A 523 36.30 -7.72 -13.67
CA VAL A 523 36.48 -6.31 -13.36
C VAL A 523 37.69 -6.09 -12.44
N PRO A 524 38.41 -4.97 -12.59
CA PRO A 524 39.56 -4.67 -11.75
C PRO A 524 39.14 -4.32 -10.32
N LYS A 525 40.12 -4.26 -9.41
CA LYS A 525 39.96 -3.73 -8.05
C LYS A 525 39.36 -2.33 -8.08
N GLY A 526 38.41 -2.07 -7.19
CA GLY A 526 37.74 -0.77 -7.04
C GLY A 526 36.59 -0.53 -8.01
N ALA A 527 36.33 -1.46 -8.95
CA ALA A 527 35.17 -1.39 -9.82
C ALA A 527 33.87 -1.41 -8.99
N ARG A 528 32.87 -0.66 -9.46
CA ARG A 528 31.53 -0.53 -8.83
C ARG A 528 30.40 -0.96 -9.75
N GLU A 529 30.73 -1.25 -10.99
CA GLU A 529 29.78 -1.68 -12.01
C GLU A 529 30.43 -2.62 -13.01
N ALA A 530 29.60 -3.40 -13.71
CA ALA A 530 29.98 -4.22 -14.85
C ALA A 530 28.86 -4.21 -15.88
N THR A 531 29.23 -4.28 -17.17
CA THR A 531 28.29 -4.48 -18.26
C THR A 531 28.54 -5.85 -18.88
N LEU A 532 27.48 -6.64 -19.02
CA LEU A 532 27.48 -7.97 -19.64
C LEU A 532 26.62 -7.86 -20.90
N GLU A 533 27.24 -8.10 -22.06
CA GLU A 533 26.60 -7.93 -23.37
C GLU A 533 26.05 -9.24 -23.93
N ASP A 534 25.17 -9.13 -24.93
CA ASP A 534 24.74 -10.23 -25.81
C ASP A 534 24.15 -11.48 -25.12
N MET A 535 23.49 -11.34 -23.95
CA MET A 535 22.75 -12.46 -23.36
C MET A 535 21.54 -12.81 -24.23
N ALA A 536 21.55 -13.96 -24.88
CA ALA A 536 20.41 -14.48 -25.62
C ALA A 536 19.37 -15.09 -24.66
N LEU A 537 18.12 -14.63 -24.74
CA LEU A 537 17.02 -15.13 -23.93
C LEU A 537 15.84 -15.57 -24.81
N GLU A 538 15.16 -16.62 -24.38
CA GLU A 538 13.89 -17.06 -24.92
C GLU A 538 12.73 -16.60 -24.02
N PRO A 539 11.50 -16.41 -24.57
CA PRO A 539 10.35 -16.04 -23.78
C PRO A 539 10.00 -17.10 -22.73
N GLY A 540 9.54 -16.65 -21.57
CA GLY A 540 9.03 -17.51 -20.51
C GLY A 540 9.54 -17.17 -19.12
N ASP A 541 9.00 -17.90 -18.16
CA ASP A 541 9.30 -17.71 -16.75
C ASP A 541 10.70 -18.22 -16.40
N ALA A 542 11.42 -17.43 -15.61
CA ALA A 542 12.78 -17.72 -15.21
C ALA A 542 13.10 -17.12 -13.84
N ARG A 543 14.28 -17.48 -13.32
CA ARG A 543 14.92 -16.77 -12.21
C ARG A 543 16.10 -15.99 -12.74
N LEU A 544 16.26 -14.77 -12.23
CA LEU A 544 17.46 -13.96 -12.42
C LEU A 544 18.32 -14.03 -11.16
N ASP A 545 19.58 -14.43 -11.28
CA ASP A 545 20.56 -14.44 -10.19
C ASP A 545 21.80 -13.62 -10.59
N ALA A 546 22.35 -12.84 -9.65
CA ALA A 546 23.52 -12.00 -9.92
C ALA A 546 24.39 -11.82 -8.68
N TRP A 547 25.71 -11.96 -8.84
CA TRP A 547 26.68 -11.79 -7.76
C TRP A 547 28.05 -11.33 -8.26
N VAL A 548 28.86 -10.86 -7.33
CA VAL A 548 30.27 -10.53 -7.50
C VAL A 548 31.10 -11.49 -6.66
N GLN A 549 32.11 -12.10 -7.28
CA GLN A 549 33.02 -13.04 -6.64
C GLN A 549 34.46 -12.50 -6.69
N THR A 550 35.07 -12.30 -5.53
CA THR A 550 36.52 -12.11 -5.37
C THR A 550 37.17 -13.41 -4.90
N ALA A 551 38.48 -13.41 -4.64
CA ALA A 551 39.17 -14.56 -4.05
C ALA A 551 38.68 -14.86 -2.62
N GLU A 552 38.19 -13.84 -1.90
CA GLU A 552 37.83 -13.91 -0.48
C GLU A 552 36.33 -14.03 -0.22
N ALA A 553 35.48 -13.54 -1.13
CA ALA A 553 34.05 -13.41 -0.86
C ALA A 553 33.16 -13.51 -2.11
N ILE A 554 31.91 -13.90 -1.88
CA ILE A 554 30.80 -13.77 -2.83
C ILE A 554 29.76 -12.83 -2.22
N VAL A 555 29.47 -11.74 -2.91
CA VAL A 555 28.53 -10.69 -2.45
C VAL A 555 27.46 -10.43 -3.51
N GLY A 556 26.28 -10.02 -3.06
CA GLY A 556 25.19 -9.70 -3.97
C GLY A 556 25.39 -8.34 -4.65
N VAL A 557 24.69 -8.12 -5.76
CA VAL A 557 24.64 -6.81 -6.42
C VAL A 557 23.59 -5.90 -5.79
N HIS A 558 23.75 -4.58 -5.89
CA HIS A 558 22.74 -3.60 -5.46
C HIS A 558 21.60 -3.51 -6.47
N TYR A 559 21.96 -3.43 -7.76
CA TYR A 559 21.01 -3.26 -8.87
C TYR A 559 21.40 -4.15 -10.05
N VAL A 560 20.39 -4.58 -10.81
CA VAL A 560 20.55 -5.16 -12.14
C VAL A 560 19.65 -4.40 -13.11
N GLU A 561 20.23 -3.66 -14.04
CA GLU A 561 19.51 -3.10 -15.18
C GLU A 561 19.52 -4.12 -16.32
N VAL A 562 18.34 -4.48 -16.83
CA VAL A 562 18.15 -5.45 -17.92
C VAL A 562 17.55 -4.72 -19.12
N LYS A 563 18.31 -4.66 -20.22
CA LYS A 563 17.91 -3.97 -21.44
C LYS A 563 17.85 -4.94 -22.62
N ARG A 564 16.68 -5.10 -23.23
CA ARG A 564 16.54 -5.76 -24.54
C ARG A 564 17.11 -4.85 -25.63
N LEU A 565 17.95 -5.40 -26.50
CA LEU A 565 18.64 -4.67 -27.57
C LEU A 565 17.93 -4.81 -28.93
N GLU A 566 17.44 -6.02 -29.23
CA GLU A 566 16.86 -6.41 -30.53
C GLU A 566 15.62 -7.27 -30.32
#